data_AF-A0A6P0SV21-F1
#
_entry.id   AF-A0A6P0SV21-F1
#
_cell.length_a   1.000
_cell.length_b   1.000
_cell.length_c   1.000
_cell.angle_alpha   90.00
_cell.angle_beta   90.00
_cell.angle_gamma   90.00
#
_symmetry.space_group_name_H-M   'P 1'
#
loop_
_entity.id
_entity.type
_entity.pdbx_description
1 polymer ?
#
loop_
_entity_poly.entity_id
_entity_poly.type
_entity_poly.pdbx_seq_one_letter_code
_entity_poly.pdbx_strand_id
1 'polypeptide(L)'
;MIIYIASYPRSGNSLTQQTIQTFFERPMTVVYGGSRKPETYASGAVNFLKNWRWPKDKTISKSLWGKLHAQINKNNLENWIALYDLNVPPYTKDCRYLLPGCLSVLTPKNRQKLAAEESPFFIKTHELPYQEYFEGEYVILAVRHPGSVLWSYFNFIKDFWQDVKTLDEVIRGEVTFGSWSEWYQS
;
A
#
# COMPACT_ATOMS: atom_id res chain seq x y z
N MET A 1 5.52 9.17 -12.43
CA MET A 1 4.84 7.91 -12.69
C MET A 1 4.25 7.41 -11.38
N ILE A 2 2.99 7.02 -11.38
CA ILE A 2 2.33 6.41 -10.21
C ILE A 2 1.82 5.03 -10.61
N ILE A 3 2.11 4.04 -9.77
CA ILE A 3 1.85 2.62 -10.03
C ILE A 3 1.03 2.05 -8.89
N TYR A 4 -0.21 1.66 -9.19
CA TYR A 4 -1.12 1.05 -8.24
C TYR A 4 -0.94 -0.46 -8.19
N ILE A 5 -0.70 -1.01 -7.00
CA ILE A 5 -0.73 -2.44 -6.72
C ILE A 5 -2.10 -2.76 -6.11
N ALA A 6 -3.06 -3.03 -6.99
CA ALA A 6 -4.44 -3.30 -6.63
C ALA A 6 -4.62 -4.78 -6.25
N SER A 7 -5.35 -5.03 -5.16
CA SER A 7 -5.60 -6.39 -4.67
C SER A 7 -7.01 -6.52 -4.11
N TYR A 8 -8.02 -6.22 -4.92
CA TYR A 8 -9.41 -6.27 -4.50
C TYR A 8 -10.01 -7.69 -4.53
N PRO A 9 -10.89 -8.06 -3.58
CA PRO A 9 -11.05 -7.42 -2.27
C PRO A 9 -9.84 -7.73 -1.38
N ARG A 10 -9.22 -8.91 -1.56
CA ARG A 10 -7.95 -9.32 -0.91
C ARG A 10 -7.24 -10.44 -1.70
N SER A 11 -6.71 -10.17 -2.89
CA SER A 11 -6.04 -11.21 -3.69
C SER A 11 -4.67 -11.66 -3.17
N GLY A 12 -4.17 -11.04 -2.08
CA GLY A 12 -2.88 -11.36 -1.48
C GLY A 12 -1.72 -10.91 -2.38
N ASN A 13 -1.28 -9.67 -2.22
CA ASN A 13 -0.20 -9.09 -3.03
C ASN A 13 1.18 -9.16 -2.37
N SER A 14 1.33 -9.85 -1.23
CA SER A 14 2.58 -9.90 -0.46
C SER A 14 3.80 -10.27 -1.31
N LEU A 15 3.65 -11.22 -2.24
CA LEU A 15 4.71 -11.58 -3.18
C LEU A 15 5.09 -10.40 -4.09
N THR A 16 4.12 -9.74 -4.72
CA THR A 16 4.35 -8.54 -5.54
C THR A 16 5.03 -7.43 -4.75
N GLN A 17 4.58 -7.19 -3.51
CA GLN A 17 5.21 -6.20 -2.62
C GLN A 17 6.68 -6.55 -2.36
N GLN A 18 6.97 -7.82 -2.07
CA GLN A 18 8.32 -8.31 -1.81
C GLN A 18 9.21 -8.20 -3.06
N THR A 19 8.68 -8.54 -4.23
CA THR A 19 9.40 -8.43 -5.50
C THR A 19 9.80 -6.98 -5.78
N ILE A 20 8.87 -6.03 -5.62
CA ILE A 20 9.14 -4.60 -5.80
C ILE A 20 10.24 -4.13 -4.82
N GLN A 21 10.11 -4.48 -3.54
CA GLN A 21 11.07 -4.04 -2.53
C GLN A 21 12.46 -4.68 -2.70
N THR A 22 12.51 -5.95 -3.09
CA THR A 22 13.77 -6.72 -3.12
C THR A 22 14.57 -6.46 -4.39
N PHE A 23 13.89 -6.46 -5.54
CA PHE A 23 14.54 -6.41 -6.85
C PHE A 23 14.52 -5.02 -7.47
N PHE A 24 13.56 -4.17 -7.11
CA PHE A 24 13.49 -2.79 -7.60
C PHE A 24 13.88 -1.76 -6.53
N GLU A 25 14.03 -2.18 -5.27
CA GLU A 25 14.42 -1.31 -4.15
C GLU A 25 13.52 -0.10 -3.98
N ARG A 26 12.25 -0.24 -4.34
CA ARG A 26 11.29 0.85 -4.24
C ARG A 26 10.42 0.72 -2.99
N PRO A 27 10.23 1.82 -2.25
CA PRO A 27 9.24 1.86 -1.19
C PRO A 27 7.85 1.74 -1.80
N MET A 28 6.92 1.17 -1.04
CA MET A 28 5.53 1.07 -1.44
C MET A 28 4.63 1.55 -0.31
N THR A 29 3.59 2.29 -0.63
CA THR A 29 2.73 2.94 0.35
C THR A 29 1.32 2.39 0.29
N VAL A 30 0.70 2.16 1.45
CA VAL A 30 -0.71 1.80 1.54
C VAL A 30 -1.58 3.05 1.60
N VAL A 31 -2.66 3.10 0.82
CA VAL A 31 -3.58 4.27 0.78
C VAL A 31 -4.33 4.52 2.09
N TYR A 32 -4.48 3.49 2.93
CA TYR A 32 -5.20 3.54 4.20
C TYR A 32 -4.35 4.09 5.34
N GLY A 33 -4.97 4.91 6.21
CA GLY A 33 -4.35 5.44 7.42
C GLY A 33 -4.57 4.50 8.61
N GLY A 34 -3.51 4.25 9.40
CA GLY A 34 -3.58 3.44 10.61
C GLY A 34 -2.25 3.46 11.36
N SER A 35 -2.33 3.57 12.69
CA SER A 35 -1.28 3.91 13.70
C SER A 35 0.00 3.08 13.76
N ARG A 36 0.35 2.32 12.72
CA ARG A 36 1.66 1.70 12.60
C ARG A 36 2.59 2.67 11.87
N LYS A 37 3.61 3.13 12.60
CA LYS A 37 4.91 3.62 12.12
C LYS A 37 5.07 3.58 10.58
N PRO A 38 5.07 4.73 9.87
CA PRO A 38 5.14 4.78 8.40
C PRO A 38 6.26 3.95 7.78
N GLU A 39 7.41 3.80 8.47
CA GLU A 39 8.51 2.93 8.06
C GLU A 39 8.11 1.45 7.86
N THR A 40 7.02 1.02 8.48
CA THR A 40 6.49 -0.35 8.41
C THR A 40 5.59 -0.61 7.20
N TYR A 41 5.12 0.45 6.55
CA TYR A 41 4.30 0.36 5.34
C TYR A 41 5.14 0.51 4.07
N ALA A 42 6.16 1.38 4.10
CA ALA A 42 7.19 1.47 3.05
C ALA A 42 7.85 0.11 2.76
N SER A 43 7.82 -0.79 3.75
CA SER A 43 8.39 -2.14 3.74
C SER A 43 7.35 -3.22 4.09
N GLY A 44 6.22 -3.28 3.38
CA GLY A 44 5.38 -4.49 3.21
C GLY A 44 5.37 -5.48 4.40
N ALA A 45 4.44 -5.30 5.34
CA ALA A 45 4.14 -6.22 6.44
C ALA A 45 5.32 -6.53 7.41
N VAL A 46 5.42 -5.67 8.42
CA VAL A 46 6.34 -5.69 9.57
C VAL A 46 6.57 -7.01 10.33
N ASN A 47 5.70 -8.01 10.19
CA ASN A 47 5.72 -9.19 11.07
C ASN A 47 6.13 -10.49 10.36
N PHE A 48 6.15 -10.53 9.02
CA PHE A 48 6.48 -11.75 8.28
C PHE A 48 7.89 -11.76 7.71
N LEU A 49 8.60 -10.63 7.78
CA LEU A 49 9.96 -10.50 7.27
C LEU A 49 10.89 -10.07 8.39
N LYS A 50 11.72 -11.02 8.85
CA LYS A 50 13.12 -10.67 9.13
C LYS A 50 13.73 -10.27 7.79
N ASN A 51 13.47 -9.04 7.35
CA ASN A 51 14.13 -8.52 6.17
C ASN A 51 15.63 -8.53 6.52
N TRP A 52 16.41 -9.42 5.90
CA TRP A 52 17.84 -9.58 6.18
C TRP A 52 18.64 -8.29 5.95
N ARG A 53 18.03 -7.33 5.24
CA ARG A 53 18.50 -5.96 4.99
C ARG A 53 18.02 -4.92 6.01
N TRP A 54 17.23 -5.28 7.03
CA TRP A 54 16.81 -4.32 8.06
C TRP A 54 17.97 -4.02 9.02
N PRO A 55 18.37 -2.75 9.22
CA PRO A 55 19.37 -2.42 10.23
C PRO A 55 18.88 -2.88 11.60
N LYS A 56 19.71 -3.60 12.36
CA LYS A 56 19.36 -4.05 13.72
C LYS A 56 19.05 -2.86 14.66
N ASP A 57 19.42 -1.65 14.27
CA ASP A 57 19.27 -0.43 15.04
C ASP A 57 17.90 0.23 14.83
N LYS A 58 17.04 0.16 15.86
CA LYS A 58 15.65 0.66 15.86
C LYS A 58 15.53 2.17 16.11
N THR A 59 16.65 2.88 16.13
CA THR A 59 16.79 4.25 16.65
C THR A 59 16.28 5.36 15.70
N ILE A 60 16.07 5.07 14.41
CA ILE A 60 15.77 6.12 13.41
C ILE A 60 14.33 6.70 13.47
N SER A 61 13.37 6.12 14.17
CA SER A 61 11.97 6.30 13.72
C SER A 61 10.97 7.01 14.64
N LYS A 62 11.30 7.36 15.89
CA LYS A 62 10.24 7.78 16.84
C LYS A 62 9.83 9.26 16.79
N SER A 63 10.73 10.19 16.45
CA SER A 63 10.49 11.63 16.65
C SER A 63 10.18 12.44 15.38
N LEU A 64 10.56 11.95 14.19
CA LEU A 64 10.42 12.70 12.94
C LEU A 64 9.01 12.58 12.35
N TRP A 65 8.45 11.37 12.35
CA TRP A 65 7.18 11.06 11.67
C TRP A 65 5.92 11.50 12.43
N GLY A 66 5.96 11.46 13.77
CA GLY A 66 4.89 12.00 14.62
C GLY A 66 4.73 13.52 14.49
N LYS A 67 5.82 14.23 14.17
CA LYS A 67 5.81 15.68 13.91
C LYS A 67 5.32 16.00 12.49
N LEU A 68 5.71 15.20 11.49
CA LEU A 68 5.22 15.32 10.11
C LEU A 68 3.69 15.20 10.04
N HIS A 69 3.08 14.17 10.64
CA HIS A 69 1.61 14.03 10.61
C HIS A 69 0.83 15.16 11.30
N ALA A 70 1.40 15.80 12.32
CA ALA A 70 0.74 16.88 13.06
C ALA A 70 0.69 18.22 12.29
N GLN A 71 1.48 18.37 11.22
CA GLN A 71 1.60 19.62 10.45
C GLN A 71 1.23 19.51 8.97
N ILE A 72 0.87 18.31 8.48
CA ILE A 72 0.45 18.13 7.09
C ILE A 72 -0.89 18.82 6.87
N ASN A 73 -0.88 19.93 6.14
CA ASN A 73 -2.07 20.38 5.43
C ASN A 73 -2.49 19.25 4.47
N LYS A 74 -3.60 18.58 4.79
CA LYS A 74 -4.08 17.37 4.08
C LYS A 74 -4.23 17.58 2.57
N ASN A 75 -4.38 18.82 2.12
CA ASN A 75 -4.65 19.16 0.72
C ASN A 75 -3.39 19.47 -0.11
N ASN A 76 -2.20 19.57 0.50
CA ASN A 76 -0.97 19.88 -0.23
C ASN A 76 -0.16 18.61 -0.49
N LEU A 77 -0.05 18.22 -1.77
CA LEU A 77 0.68 17.02 -2.22
C LEU A 77 2.13 16.96 -1.72
N GLU A 78 2.87 18.06 -1.74
CA GLU A 78 4.29 18.05 -1.38
C GLU A 78 4.53 17.61 0.06
N ASN A 79 3.58 17.91 0.96
CA ASN A 79 3.64 17.50 2.36
C ASN A 79 3.44 15.98 2.54
N TRP A 80 2.94 15.29 1.53
CA TRP A 80 2.75 13.85 1.53
C TRP A 80 3.90 13.10 0.87
N ILE A 81 4.89 13.79 0.30
CA ILE A 81 6.03 13.16 -0.37
C ILE A 81 7.21 13.12 0.60
N ALA A 82 7.81 11.95 0.74
CA ALA A 82 8.99 11.72 1.55
C ALA A 82 10.10 11.03 0.75
N LEU A 83 11.33 11.14 1.24
CA LEU A 83 12.50 10.46 0.69
C LEU A 83 12.78 9.17 1.48
N TYR A 84 13.17 8.14 0.74
CA TYR A 84 13.55 6.83 1.24
C TYR A 84 14.93 6.48 0.68
N ASP A 85 15.91 6.44 1.57
CA ASP A 85 17.26 5.99 1.26
C ASP A 85 17.51 4.63 1.90
N LEU A 86 17.97 3.67 1.10
CA LEU A 86 18.47 2.40 1.61
C LEU A 86 19.92 2.57 2.09
N ASN A 87 20.13 2.34 3.37
CA ASN A 87 21.47 2.29 3.97
C ASN A 87 22.14 0.91 3.84
N VAL A 88 21.51 -0.03 3.13
CA VAL A 88 22.00 -1.41 2.94
C VAL A 88 21.91 -1.76 1.46
N PRO A 89 22.94 -2.39 0.86
CA PRO A 89 22.96 -2.64 -0.56
C PRO A 89 21.72 -3.38 -1.10
N PRO A 90 21.28 -3.04 -2.32
CA PRO A 90 21.84 -1.98 -3.16
C PRO A 90 21.42 -0.56 -2.74
N TYR A 91 22.26 0.41 -3.11
CA TYR A 91 22.24 1.79 -2.59
C TYR A 91 21.27 2.68 -3.37
N THR A 92 20.03 2.25 -3.62
CA THR A 92 19.08 3.15 -4.26
C THR A 92 18.80 4.32 -3.31
N LYS A 93 19.22 5.50 -3.74
CA LYS A 93 19.06 6.79 -3.04
C LYS A 93 17.97 7.61 -3.70
N ASP A 94 17.50 8.60 -2.96
CA ASP A 94 16.57 9.62 -3.41
C ASP A 94 15.23 9.03 -3.92
N CYS A 95 14.83 7.87 -3.39
CA CYS A 95 13.53 7.29 -3.73
C CYS A 95 12.43 8.13 -3.10
N ARG A 96 11.51 8.63 -3.91
CA ARG A 96 10.33 9.34 -3.41
C ARG A 96 9.18 8.36 -3.17
N TYR A 97 8.41 8.59 -2.11
CA TYR A 97 7.20 7.83 -1.81
C TYR A 97 6.14 8.72 -1.15
N LEU A 98 4.88 8.30 -1.26
CA LEU A 98 3.79 8.96 -0.55
C LEU A 98 3.69 8.46 0.89
N LEU A 99 3.25 9.30 1.83
CA LEU A 99 3.00 8.85 3.19
C LEU A 99 1.76 7.92 3.28
N PRO A 100 1.75 6.93 4.18
CA PRO A 100 0.57 6.09 4.40
C PRO A 100 -0.67 6.92 4.75
N GLY A 101 -1.84 6.46 4.30
CA GLY A 101 -3.06 7.25 4.43
C GLY A 101 -3.23 8.33 3.35
N CYS A 102 -2.47 8.25 2.26
CA CYS A 102 -2.49 9.24 1.18
C CYS A 102 -3.77 9.25 0.32
N LEU A 103 -4.77 8.41 0.60
CA LEU A 103 -5.99 8.35 -0.21
C LEU A 103 -6.62 9.73 -0.46
N SER A 104 -6.71 10.57 0.57
CA SER A 104 -7.31 11.90 0.47
C SER A 104 -6.54 12.87 -0.43
N VAL A 105 -5.24 12.65 -0.65
CA VAL A 105 -4.42 13.52 -1.50
C VAL A 105 -4.37 13.06 -2.95
N LEU A 106 -4.84 11.84 -3.26
CA LEU A 106 -4.90 11.28 -4.62
C LEU A 106 -6.10 11.82 -5.43
N THR A 107 -6.29 13.13 -5.42
CA THR A 107 -7.25 13.83 -6.29
C THR A 107 -6.80 13.73 -7.77
N PRO A 108 -7.70 13.88 -8.77
CA PRO A 108 -7.32 13.84 -10.19
C PRO A 108 -6.14 14.78 -10.53
N LYS A 109 -6.17 16.01 -10.03
CA LYS A 109 -5.08 16.99 -10.19
C LYS A 109 -3.74 16.49 -9.66
N ASN A 110 -3.74 15.85 -8.48
CA ASN A 110 -2.51 15.36 -7.87
C ASN A 110 -2.04 14.05 -8.51
N ARG A 111 -2.97 13.17 -8.92
CA ARG A 111 -2.65 11.97 -9.70
C ARG A 111 -1.96 12.35 -11.01
N GLN A 112 -2.48 13.33 -11.74
CA GLN A 112 -1.85 13.83 -12.97
C GLN A 112 -0.42 14.35 -12.72
N LYS A 113 -0.20 15.11 -11.65
CA LYS A 113 1.15 15.56 -11.27
C LYS A 113 2.09 14.39 -10.97
N LEU A 114 1.64 13.44 -10.16
CA LEU A 114 2.42 12.25 -9.82
C LEU A 114 2.67 11.34 -11.03
N ALA A 115 1.75 11.29 -11.98
CA ALA A 115 1.88 10.53 -13.22
C ALA A 115 3.01 11.08 -14.10
N ALA A 116 3.15 12.40 -14.18
CA ALA A 116 4.18 13.10 -14.95
C ALA A 116 5.61 13.01 -14.36
N GLU A 117 5.78 12.55 -13.12
CA GLU A 117 7.09 12.39 -12.50
C GLU A 117 7.94 11.31 -13.21
N GLU A 118 9.27 11.42 -13.19
CA GLU A 118 10.13 10.34 -13.73
C GLU A 118 10.27 9.17 -12.73
N SER A 119 10.41 9.50 -11.44
CA SER A 119 10.52 8.49 -10.38
C SER A 119 9.16 7.85 -10.08
N PRO A 120 9.07 6.51 -9.97
CA PRO A 120 7.81 5.84 -9.69
C PRO A 120 7.39 5.93 -8.23
N PHE A 121 6.10 6.18 -8.01
CA PHE A 121 5.42 6.04 -6.71
C PHE A 121 4.61 4.73 -6.70
N PHE A 122 4.94 3.78 -5.83
CA PHE A 122 4.19 2.52 -5.70
C PHE A 122 3.12 2.61 -4.61
N ILE A 123 1.87 2.39 -4.99
CA ILE A 123 0.70 2.57 -4.13
C ILE A 123 -0.10 1.28 -4.03
N LYS A 124 -0.12 0.67 -2.84
CA LYS A 124 -0.95 -0.49 -2.55
C LYS A 124 -2.37 -0.06 -2.15
N THR A 125 -3.35 -0.65 -2.81
CA THR A 125 -4.77 -0.30 -2.62
C THR A 125 -5.70 -1.51 -2.68
N HIS A 126 -6.85 -1.39 -2.00
CA HIS A 126 -8.05 -2.21 -2.21
C HIS A 126 -9.22 -1.34 -2.67
N GLU A 127 -8.97 -0.13 -3.18
CA GLU A 127 -10.00 0.66 -3.84
C GLU A 127 -10.31 0.06 -5.22
N LEU A 128 -11.54 0.28 -5.68
CA LEU A 128 -11.96 0.03 -7.06
C LEU A 128 -11.13 0.87 -8.05
N PRO A 129 -11.06 0.46 -9.34
CA PRO A 129 -10.32 1.23 -10.33
C PRO A 129 -10.93 2.63 -10.51
N TYR A 130 -10.10 3.60 -10.88
CA TYR A 130 -10.61 4.90 -11.30
C TYR A 130 -11.30 4.77 -12.66
N GLN A 131 -12.28 5.63 -12.93
CA GLN A 131 -12.94 5.70 -14.23
C GLN A 131 -11.98 6.00 -15.38
N GLU A 132 -10.93 6.78 -15.08
CA GLU A 132 -9.90 7.17 -16.03
C GLU A 132 -8.53 7.26 -15.37
N TYR A 133 -7.51 6.96 -16.18
CA TYR A 133 -6.10 7.03 -15.83
C TYR A 133 -5.40 8.01 -16.76
N PHE A 134 -4.52 8.83 -16.18
CA PHE A 134 -3.65 9.73 -16.93
C PHE A 134 -2.45 8.99 -17.52
N GLU A 135 -1.84 9.57 -18.56
CA GLU A 135 -0.55 9.09 -19.05
C GLU A 135 0.49 9.10 -17.92
N GLY A 136 1.19 7.97 -17.71
CA GLY A 136 2.11 7.77 -16.59
C GLY A 136 1.45 7.20 -15.31
N GLU A 137 0.15 6.88 -15.35
CA GLU A 137 -0.50 6.04 -14.34
C GLU A 137 -0.60 4.59 -14.81
N TYR A 138 -0.26 3.66 -13.91
CA TYR A 138 -0.30 2.23 -14.20
C TYR A 138 -1.00 1.48 -13.07
N VAL A 139 -1.69 0.39 -13.42
CA VAL A 139 -2.33 -0.50 -12.45
C VAL A 139 -1.83 -1.92 -12.66
N ILE A 140 -1.29 -2.50 -11.61
CA ILE A 140 -0.97 -3.92 -11.50
C ILE A 140 -2.06 -4.55 -10.64
N LEU A 141 -3.00 -5.22 -11.29
CA LEU A 141 -4.06 -5.96 -10.62
C LEU A 141 -3.64 -7.42 -10.44
N ALA A 142 -3.45 -7.84 -9.20
CA ALA A 142 -3.30 -9.25 -8.88
C ALA A 142 -4.68 -9.91 -8.80
N VAL A 143 -4.98 -10.87 -9.69
CA VAL A 143 -6.23 -11.63 -9.67
C VAL A 143 -5.95 -13.05 -9.17
N ARG A 144 -6.81 -13.56 -8.29
CA ARG A 144 -6.76 -14.93 -7.77
C ARG A 144 -8.17 -15.51 -7.77
N HIS A 145 -8.26 -16.82 -7.98
CA HIS A 145 -9.51 -17.57 -7.99
C HIS A 145 -10.38 -17.26 -6.75
N PRO A 146 -11.69 -16.97 -6.91
CA PRO A 146 -12.55 -16.45 -5.85
C PRO A 146 -12.58 -17.34 -4.61
N GLY A 147 -12.78 -18.65 -4.78
CA GLY A 147 -12.81 -19.58 -3.64
C GLY A 147 -11.51 -19.57 -2.81
N SER A 148 -10.36 -19.36 -3.46
CA SER A 148 -9.06 -19.32 -2.79
C SER A 148 -8.85 -17.99 -2.04
N VAL A 149 -9.33 -16.88 -2.60
CA VAL A 149 -9.31 -15.55 -1.97
C VAL A 149 -10.20 -15.52 -0.74
N LEU A 150 -11.45 -15.97 -0.88
CA LEU A 150 -12.45 -15.95 0.19
C LEU A 150 -12.00 -16.82 1.37
N TRP A 151 -11.52 -18.03 1.11
CA TRP A 151 -10.98 -18.90 2.15
C TRP A 151 -9.76 -18.29 2.86
N SER A 152 -8.83 -17.72 2.09
CA SER A 152 -7.64 -17.06 2.66
C SER A 152 -8.02 -15.86 3.52
N TYR A 153 -9.00 -15.06 3.10
CA TYR A 153 -9.41 -13.87 3.85
C TYR A 153 -10.21 -14.23 5.10
N PHE A 154 -11.10 -15.21 5.01
CA PHE A 154 -11.81 -15.77 6.17
C PHE A 154 -10.84 -16.20 7.28
N ASN A 155 -9.82 -16.99 6.95
CA ASN A 155 -8.81 -17.40 7.92
C ASN A 155 -7.99 -16.20 8.43
N PHE A 156 -7.65 -15.23 7.57
CA PHE A 156 -6.96 -14.02 8.02
C PHE A 156 -7.78 -13.21 9.04
N ILE A 157 -9.09 -13.02 8.82
CA ILE A 157 -9.96 -12.31 9.76
C ILE A 157 -10.01 -13.05 11.10
N LYS A 158 -10.24 -14.37 11.05
CA LYS A 158 -10.29 -15.25 12.22
C LYS A 158 -9.00 -15.17 13.05
N ASP A 159 -7.84 -15.22 12.39
CA ASP A 159 -6.55 -15.30 13.07
C ASP A 159 -6.03 -13.94 13.56
N PHE A 160 -6.30 -12.85 12.84
CA PHE A 160 -5.66 -11.55 13.09
C PHE A 160 -6.60 -10.46 13.61
N TRP A 161 -7.89 -10.50 13.29
CA TRP A 161 -8.83 -9.45 13.67
C TRP A 161 -9.69 -9.84 14.86
N GLN A 162 -9.69 -11.12 15.25
CA GLN A 162 -10.56 -11.66 16.31
C GLN A 162 -12.04 -11.30 16.10
N ASP A 163 -12.39 -10.96 14.86
CA ASP A 163 -13.74 -10.63 14.44
C ASP A 163 -14.44 -11.93 14.07
N VAL A 164 -15.59 -12.19 14.69
CA VAL A 164 -16.34 -13.43 14.50
C VAL A 164 -17.19 -13.28 13.25
N LYS A 165 -16.55 -13.52 12.10
CA LYS A 165 -17.20 -13.54 10.79
C LYS A 165 -17.33 -14.97 10.27
N THR A 166 -18.50 -15.28 9.73
CA THR A 166 -18.76 -16.55 9.03
C THR A 166 -18.22 -16.50 7.61
N LEU A 167 -18.03 -17.67 6.98
CA LEU A 167 -17.64 -17.73 5.58
C LEU A 167 -18.72 -17.13 4.66
N ASP A 168 -20.00 -17.27 5.01
CA ASP A 168 -21.12 -16.69 4.24
C ASP A 168 -21.07 -15.15 4.23
N GLU A 169 -20.81 -14.52 5.38
CA GLU A 169 -20.60 -13.06 5.48
C GLU A 169 -19.43 -12.59 4.59
N VAL A 170 -18.32 -13.35 4.56
CA VAL A 170 -17.18 -13.04 3.69
C VAL A 170 -17.54 -13.17 2.20
N ILE A 171 -18.32 -14.20 1.82
CA ILE A 171 -18.80 -14.40 0.44
C ILE A 171 -19.69 -13.23 0.00
N ARG A 172 -20.60 -12.78 0.87
CA ARG A 172 -21.51 -11.66 0.62
C ARG A 172 -20.84 -10.29 0.64
N GLY A 173 -19.59 -10.20 1.08
CA GLY A 173 -18.88 -8.92 1.21
C GLY A 173 -19.24 -8.13 2.46
N GLU A 174 -19.82 -8.77 3.49
CA GLU A 174 -20.17 -8.16 4.79
C GLU A 174 -18.95 -8.01 5.71
N VAL A 175 -17.83 -7.62 5.10
CA VAL A 175 -16.49 -7.48 5.66
C VAL A 175 -15.79 -6.28 5.03
N THR A 176 -14.68 -5.82 5.61
CA THR A 176 -13.90 -4.73 5.01
C THR A 176 -13.44 -5.10 3.61
N PHE A 177 -13.52 -4.14 2.68
CA PHE A 177 -13.15 -4.25 1.26
C PHE A 177 -14.14 -5.03 0.38
N GLY A 178 -15.34 -5.35 0.87
CA GLY A 178 -16.45 -5.82 0.03
C GLY A 178 -16.30 -7.26 -0.49
N SER A 179 -17.12 -7.60 -1.48
CA SER A 179 -17.22 -8.93 -2.08
C SER A 179 -16.28 -9.09 -3.28
N TRP A 180 -15.92 -10.32 -3.65
CA TRP A 180 -15.06 -10.55 -4.82
C TRP A 180 -15.69 -10.11 -6.14
N SER A 181 -17.02 -10.18 -6.22
CA SER A 181 -17.78 -9.91 -7.44
C SER A 181 -17.93 -8.42 -7.76
N GLU A 182 -17.84 -7.54 -6.75
CA GLU A 182 -17.95 -6.08 -6.92
C GLU A 182 -16.96 -5.50 -7.93
N TRP A 183 -15.76 -6.08 -8.04
CA TRP A 183 -14.74 -5.64 -9.00
C TRP A 183 -15.16 -5.79 -10.47
N TYR A 184 -15.99 -6.78 -10.78
CA TYR A 184 -16.40 -7.05 -12.17
C TYR A 184 -17.65 -6.27 -12.58
N GLN A 185 -18.23 -5.51 -11.65
CA GLN A 185 -19.44 -4.71 -11.89
C GLN A 185 -19.15 -3.23 -12.11
N SER A 186 -17.90 -2.80 -11.90
CA SER A 186 -17.43 -1.42 -12.08
C SER A 186 -16.94 -1.13 -13.50
#